data_AF-A0A2X1PJV1-F1
#
_entry.id   AF-A0A2X1PJV1-F1
#
_cell.length_a   1.000
_cell.length_b   1.000
_cell.length_c   1.000
_cell.angle_alpha   90.00
_cell.angle_beta   90.00
_cell.angle_gamma   90.00
#
_symmetry.space_group_name_H-M   'P 1'
#
loop_
_entity.id
_entity.type
_entity.pdbx_description
1 polymer ?
#
loop_
_entity_poly.entity_id
_entity_poly.type
_entity_poly.pdbx_seq_one_letter_code
_entity_poly.pdbx_strand_id
1 'polypeptide(L)'
;MPVQQLAEQFGTPLYVYSRATLERHWHAFNSAFGKHPHLICFAVKSCSNIGVLNIMAKLGSGFDIVSQGELERVLAAGGDASKVVFSGVAKSREEIMRALEVGIRCFNVESVSELKHINQIAGEMGKIAPISLRVKSRC
;
A
#
# COMPACT_ATOMS: atom_id res chain seq x y z
N MET A 1 -20.26 21.59 -0.53
CA MET A 1 -19.80 22.92 -0.97
C MET A 1 -19.62 22.88 -2.48
N PRO A 2 -20.12 23.88 -3.23
CA PRO A 2 -19.80 24.05 -4.65
C PRO A 2 -18.29 24.15 -4.87
N VAL A 3 -17.80 23.63 -6.01
CA VAL A 3 -16.36 23.66 -6.36
C VAL A 3 -15.82 25.09 -6.42
N GLN A 4 -16.64 26.04 -6.87
CA GLN A 4 -16.26 27.45 -6.97
C GLN A 4 -15.88 28.07 -5.61
N GLN A 5 -16.64 27.77 -4.55
CA GLN A 5 -16.33 28.25 -3.19
C GLN A 5 -14.99 27.70 -2.68
N LEU A 6 -14.64 26.46 -3.04
CA LEU A 6 -13.35 25.88 -2.68
C LEU A 6 -12.19 26.57 -3.42
N ALA A 7 -12.38 26.88 -4.70
CA ALA A 7 -11.37 27.59 -5.49
C ALA A 7 -11.15 29.03 -4.97
N GLU A 8 -12.21 29.72 -4.57
CA GLU A 8 -12.12 31.05 -3.96
C GLU A 8 -11.41 31.01 -2.59
N GLN A 9 -11.69 29.98 -1.78
CA GLN A 9 -11.11 29.83 -0.44
C GLN A 9 -9.63 29.38 -0.45
N PHE A 10 -9.26 28.44 -1.34
CA PHE A 10 -7.95 27.78 -1.31
C PHE A 10 -7.04 28.14 -2.49
N GLY A 11 -7.52 28.94 -3.45
CA GLY A 11 -6.79 29.32 -4.66
C GLY A 11 -6.75 28.22 -5.73
N THR A 12 -6.09 28.51 -6.86
CA THR A 12 -5.93 27.57 -7.99
C THR A 12 -4.48 27.54 -8.51
N PRO A 13 -3.98 26.38 -9.01
CA PRO A 13 -4.68 25.11 -9.22
C PRO A 13 -4.95 24.33 -7.91
N LEU A 14 -6.12 23.69 -7.83
CA LEU A 14 -6.58 22.97 -6.64
C LEU A 14 -7.07 21.56 -6.99
N TYR A 15 -6.57 20.56 -6.27
CA TYR A 15 -7.12 19.20 -6.29
C TYR A 15 -8.20 19.06 -5.20
N VAL A 16 -9.40 18.63 -5.60
CA VAL A 16 -10.52 18.38 -4.70
C VAL A 16 -10.90 16.90 -4.77
N TYR A 17 -10.91 16.23 -3.62
CA TYR A 17 -11.26 14.82 -3.52
C TYR A 17 -12.62 14.65 -2.84
N SER A 18 -13.44 13.72 -3.34
CA SER A 18 -14.70 13.32 -2.70
C SER A 18 -14.49 12.07 -1.85
N ARG A 19 -14.61 12.21 -0.53
CA ARG A 19 -14.56 11.08 0.41
C ARG A 19 -15.63 10.03 0.10
N ALA A 20 -16.88 10.46 -0.14
CA ALA A 20 -17.98 9.56 -0.47
C ALA A 20 -17.71 8.76 -1.76
N THR A 21 -17.04 9.37 -2.74
CA THR A 21 -16.64 8.67 -3.98
C THR A 21 -15.59 7.61 -3.69
N LEU A 22 -14.57 7.91 -2.88
CA LEU A 22 -13.52 6.95 -2.49
C LEU A 22 -14.13 5.76 -1.73
N GLU A 23 -14.95 6.03 -0.72
CA GLU A 23 -15.63 4.99 0.09
C GLU A 23 -16.53 4.10 -0.78
N ARG A 24 -17.34 4.72 -1.66
CA ARG A 24 -18.22 3.98 -2.59
C ARG A 24 -17.43 3.03 -3.50
N HIS A 25 -16.33 3.50 -4.10
CA HIS A 25 -15.54 2.65 -5.00
C HIS A 25 -14.79 1.55 -4.26
N TRP A 26 -14.30 1.82 -3.05
CA TRP A 26 -13.71 0.80 -2.21
C TRP A 26 -14.74 -0.28 -1.83
N HIS A 27 -15.95 0.12 -1.40
CA HIS A 27 -17.03 -0.82 -1.06
C HIS A 27 -17.53 -1.62 -2.26
N ALA A 28 -17.58 -1.02 -3.45
CA ALA A 28 -17.93 -1.74 -4.67
C ALA A 28 -16.94 -2.88 -4.95
N PHE A 29 -15.63 -2.62 -4.77
CA PHE A 29 -14.59 -3.63 -4.92
C PHE A 29 -14.67 -4.70 -3.82
N ASN A 30 -14.87 -4.29 -2.56
CA ASN A 30 -14.92 -5.20 -1.41
C ASN A 30 -16.13 -6.14 -1.48
N SER A 31 -17.30 -5.58 -1.80
CA SER A 31 -18.54 -6.34 -1.85
C SER A 31 -18.58 -7.33 -3.01
N ALA A 32 -17.85 -7.07 -4.10
CA ALA A 32 -17.80 -7.95 -5.27
C ALA A 32 -17.22 -9.35 -4.96
N PHE A 33 -16.37 -9.47 -3.95
CA PHE A 33 -15.82 -10.77 -3.51
C PHE A 33 -16.77 -11.53 -2.57
N GLY A 34 -17.87 -10.92 -2.12
CA GLY A 34 -18.86 -11.55 -1.25
C GLY A 34 -18.24 -12.14 0.02
N LYS A 35 -18.45 -13.45 0.23
CA LYS A 35 -17.92 -14.19 1.39
C LYS A 35 -16.53 -14.80 1.16
N HIS A 36 -15.98 -14.70 -0.05
CA HIS A 36 -14.66 -15.27 -0.32
C HIS A 36 -13.61 -14.55 0.52
N PRO A 37 -12.71 -15.23 1.24
CA PRO A 37 -11.66 -14.56 2.00
C PRO A 37 -10.79 -13.71 1.08
N HIS A 38 -10.73 -12.40 1.33
CA HIS A 38 -9.98 -11.46 0.50
C HIS A 38 -9.40 -10.32 1.35
N LEU A 39 -8.41 -9.63 0.78
CA LEU A 39 -7.91 -8.35 1.28
C LEU A 39 -7.73 -7.43 0.07
N ILE A 40 -8.32 -6.24 0.12
CA ILE A 40 -8.04 -5.20 -0.87
C ILE A 40 -6.77 -4.47 -0.46
N CYS A 41 -5.73 -4.54 -1.29
CA CYS A 41 -4.53 -3.75 -1.13
C CYS A 41 -4.59 -2.53 -2.06
N PHE A 42 -4.93 -1.36 -1.53
CA PHE A 42 -4.98 -0.12 -2.30
C PHE A 42 -3.58 0.27 -2.78
N ALA A 43 -3.40 0.46 -4.09
CA ALA A 43 -2.11 0.82 -4.68
C ALA A 43 -1.76 2.27 -4.36
N VAL A 44 -0.84 2.48 -3.42
CA VAL A 44 -0.52 3.79 -2.83
C VAL A 44 0.02 4.77 -3.87
N LYS A 45 0.76 4.27 -4.87
CA LYS A 45 1.27 5.05 -6.01
C LYS A 45 0.19 5.82 -6.79
N SER A 46 -1.08 5.40 -6.70
CA SER A 46 -2.19 6.09 -7.38
C SER A 46 -2.56 7.42 -6.72
N CYS A 47 -2.53 7.48 -5.38
CA CYS A 47 -2.74 8.69 -4.60
C CYS A 47 -2.26 8.45 -3.16
N SER A 48 -1.09 9.00 -2.83
CA SER A 48 -0.45 8.81 -1.52
C SER A 48 -0.68 9.99 -0.57
N ASN A 49 -1.76 10.76 -0.79
CA ASN A 49 -2.19 11.79 0.15
C ASN A 49 -2.63 11.13 1.47
N ILE A 50 -2.09 11.62 2.60
CA ILE A 50 -2.34 11.03 3.94
C ILE A 50 -3.83 10.99 4.28
N GLY A 51 -4.62 12.00 3.89
CA GLY A 51 -6.07 12.02 4.11
C GLY A 51 -6.80 10.93 3.33
N VAL A 52 -6.40 10.68 2.07
CA VAL A 52 -6.94 9.59 1.24
C VAL A 52 -6.57 8.23 1.83
N LEU A 53 -5.32 8.03 2.21
CA LEU A 53 -4.86 6.79 2.84
C LEU A 53 -5.57 6.52 4.17
N ASN A 54 -5.84 7.58 4.96
CA ASN A 54 -6.56 7.46 6.23
C ASN A 54 -8.02 6.99 6.02
N ILE A 55 -8.67 7.46 4.96
CA ILE A 55 -10.01 6.96 4.58
C ILE A 55 -9.93 5.45 4.30
N MET A 56 -8.97 5.01 3.48
CA MET A 56 -8.79 3.58 3.17
C MET A 56 -8.49 2.74 4.42
N ALA A 57 -7.64 3.26 5.32
CA ALA A 57 -7.31 2.59 6.58
C ALA A 57 -8.55 2.42 7.48
N LYS A 58 -9.38 3.46 7.59
CA LYS A 58 -10.65 3.41 8.36
C LYS A 58 -11.67 2.42 7.79
N LEU A 59 -11.64 2.17 6.48
CA LEU A 59 -12.45 1.12 5.85
C LEU A 59 -11.90 -0.29 6.09
N GLY A 60 -10.70 -0.43 6.67
CA GLY A 60 -10.04 -1.70 6.93
C GLY A 60 -9.21 -2.23 5.77
N SER A 61 -8.94 -1.40 4.75
CA SER A 61 -8.12 -1.74 3.59
C SER A 61 -6.71 -2.17 3.98
N GLY A 62 -6.12 -3.04 3.16
CA GLY A 62 -4.67 -3.17 3.03
C GLY A 62 -4.10 -2.18 2.02
N PHE A 63 -2.79 -2.25 1.82
CA PHE A 63 -2.06 -1.33 0.94
C PHE A 63 -1.00 -2.06 0.12
N ASP A 64 -0.88 -1.73 -1.17
CA ASP A 64 0.23 -2.14 -2.02
C ASP A 64 1.17 -0.94 -2.19
N ILE A 65 2.41 -1.12 -1.71
CA ILE A 65 3.47 -0.10 -1.75
C ILE A 65 4.60 -0.53 -2.67
N VAL A 66 5.34 0.44 -3.18
CA VAL A 66 6.53 0.22 -4.02
C VAL A 66 7.78 0.93 -3.49
N SER A 67 7.71 1.56 -2.31
CA SER A 67 8.87 2.19 -1.67
C SER A 67 8.72 2.35 -0.15
N GLN A 68 9.82 2.61 0.56
CA GLN A 68 9.78 3.00 1.97
C GLN A 68 8.94 4.25 2.21
N GLY A 69 9.02 5.24 1.32
CA GLY A 69 8.27 6.49 1.46
C GLY A 69 6.75 6.26 1.47
N GLU A 70 6.27 5.28 0.70
CA GLU A 70 4.87 4.88 0.73
C GLU A 70 4.52 4.09 2.00
N LEU A 71 5.41 3.22 2.49
CA LEU A 71 5.25 2.53 3.78
C LEU A 71 5.02 3.55 4.91
N GLU A 72 5.89 4.55 5.03
CA GLU A 72 5.79 5.54 6.10
C GLU A 72 4.53 6.39 5.97
N ARG A 73 4.07 6.68 4.75
CA ARG A 73 2.78 7.37 4.54
C ARG A 73 1.58 6.53 4.97
N VAL A 74 1.61 5.22 4.69
CA VAL A 74 0.56 4.29 5.17
C VAL A 74 0.53 4.25 6.69
N LEU A 75 1.69 4.12 7.33
CA LEU A 75 1.80 4.12 8.80
C LEU A 75 1.32 5.44 9.41
N ALA A 76 1.75 6.58 8.86
CA ALA A 76 1.32 7.91 9.29
C ALA A 76 -0.19 8.13 9.10
N ALA A 77 -0.80 7.50 8.10
CA ALA A 77 -2.24 7.53 7.86
C ALA A 77 -3.04 6.60 8.80
N GLY A 78 -2.38 5.84 9.67
CA GLY A 78 -2.99 4.87 10.58
C GLY A 78 -3.32 3.52 9.92
N GLY A 79 -2.66 3.20 8.81
CA GLY A 79 -2.77 1.89 8.16
C GLY A 79 -2.11 0.78 8.97
N ASP A 80 -2.70 -0.41 8.91
CA ASP A 80 -2.19 -1.61 9.56
C ASP A 80 -1.06 -2.24 8.71
N ALA A 81 0.16 -2.26 9.26
CA ALA A 81 1.33 -2.84 8.60
C ALA A 81 1.11 -4.30 8.18
N SER A 82 0.39 -5.09 8.98
CA SER A 82 0.11 -6.50 8.69
C SER A 82 -0.80 -6.72 7.47
N LYS A 83 -1.33 -5.63 6.89
CA LYS A 83 -2.10 -5.61 5.64
C LYS A 83 -1.36 -4.93 4.49
N VAL A 84 -0.08 -4.62 4.65
CA VAL A 84 0.76 -4.01 3.61
C VAL A 84 1.48 -5.09 2.81
N VAL A 85 1.40 -5.02 1.48
CA VAL A 85 2.23 -5.81 0.57
C VAL A 85 3.23 -4.89 -0.12
N PHE A 86 4.48 -5.32 -0.25
CA PHE A 86 5.56 -4.51 -0.82
C PHE A 86 6.00 -5.08 -2.16
N SER A 87 5.61 -4.40 -3.24
CA SER A 87 5.94 -4.70 -4.64
C SER A 87 7.15 -3.87 -5.13
N GLY A 88 7.58 -4.08 -6.38
CA GLY A 88 8.68 -3.33 -7.01
C GLY A 88 9.95 -4.14 -7.20
N VAL A 89 10.74 -3.79 -8.23
CA VAL A 89 11.86 -4.60 -8.75
C VAL A 89 13.22 -4.34 -8.09
N ALA A 90 13.33 -3.33 -7.23
CA ALA A 90 14.61 -2.81 -6.75
C ALA A 90 14.55 -2.34 -5.28
N LYS A 91 14.03 -3.18 -4.39
CA LYS A 91 13.95 -2.87 -2.96
C LYS A 91 15.36 -2.76 -2.38
N SER A 92 15.65 -1.63 -1.72
CA SER A 92 16.93 -1.43 -1.03
C SER A 92 17.03 -2.25 0.24
N ARG A 93 18.24 -2.34 0.80
CA ARG A 93 18.44 -3.02 2.08
C ARG A 93 17.65 -2.36 3.21
N GLU A 94 17.67 -1.03 3.26
CA GLU A 94 16.97 -0.20 4.24
C GLU A 94 15.45 -0.40 4.13
N GLU A 95 14.95 -0.46 2.90
CA GLU A 95 13.55 -0.75 2.59
C GLU A 95 13.11 -2.12 3.13
N ILE A 96 13.92 -3.16 2.90
CA ILE A 96 13.64 -4.52 3.35
C ILE A 96 13.70 -4.59 4.88
N MET A 97 14.73 -4.02 5.50
CA MET A 97 14.88 -3.99 6.97
C MET A 97 13.69 -3.30 7.61
N ARG A 98 13.31 -2.12 7.12
CA ARG A 98 12.19 -1.35 7.68
C ARG A 98 10.87 -2.10 7.54
N ALA A 99 10.62 -2.69 6.38
CA ALA A 99 9.41 -3.49 6.14
C ALA A 99 9.35 -4.74 7.05
N LEU A 100 10.49 -5.38 7.33
CA LEU A 100 10.59 -6.46 8.30
C LEU A 100 10.40 -6.00 9.75
N GLU A 101 10.93 -4.82 10.12
CA GLU A 101 10.76 -4.21 11.44
C GLU A 101 9.29 -3.99 11.79
N VAL A 102 8.54 -3.36 10.88
CA VAL A 102 7.13 -3.01 11.09
C VAL A 102 6.18 -4.20 10.88
N GLY A 103 6.68 -5.30 10.32
CA GLY A 103 5.91 -6.53 10.13
C GLY A 103 4.89 -6.42 9.01
N ILE A 104 5.33 -6.09 7.79
CA ILE A 104 4.44 -6.09 6.63
C ILE A 104 3.87 -7.48 6.32
N ARG A 105 2.73 -7.54 5.64
CA ARG A 105 2.08 -8.80 5.26
C ARG A 105 2.98 -9.68 4.40
N CYS A 106 3.62 -9.10 3.38
CA CYS A 106 4.33 -9.85 2.36
C CYS A 106 5.22 -8.96 1.48
N PHE A 107 6.41 -9.45 1.13
CA PHE A 107 7.16 -8.94 -0.03
C PHE A 107 6.69 -9.65 -1.30
N ASN A 108 6.29 -8.89 -2.31
CA ASN A 108 6.07 -9.42 -3.65
C ASN A 108 7.42 -9.36 -4.40
N VAL A 109 8.05 -10.51 -4.55
CA VAL A 109 9.40 -10.67 -5.09
C VAL A 109 9.34 -10.85 -6.62
N GLU A 110 10.14 -10.07 -7.33
CA GLU A 110 10.13 -10.03 -8.80
C GLU A 110 11.34 -10.74 -9.45
N SER A 111 12.36 -11.10 -8.67
CA SER A 111 13.53 -11.84 -9.17
C SER A 111 14.17 -12.77 -8.14
N VAL A 112 14.94 -13.75 -8.63
CA VAL A 112 15.73 -14.66 -7.77
C VAL A 112 16.81 -13.90 -7.00
N SER A 113 17.39 -12.85 -7.60
CA SER A 113 18.40 -12.01 -6.94
C SER A 113 17.80 -11.29 -5.73
N GLU A 114 16.62 -10.68 -5.92
CA GLU A 114 15.87 -10.03 -4.86
C GLU A 114 15.48 -11.02 -3.74
N LEU A 115 15.03 -12.23 -4.10
CA LEU A 115 14.70 -13.28 -3.12
C LEU A 115 15.89 -13.58 -2.20
N LYS A 116 17.09 -13.77 -2.79
CA LYS A 116 18.32 -14.03 -2.05
C LYS A 116 18.69 -12.85 -1.14
N HIS A 117 18.51 -11.62 -1.63
CA HIS A 117 18.79 -10.41 -0.87
C HIS A 117 17.87 -10.27 0.35
N ILE A 118 16.56 -10.47 0.17
CA ILE A 118 15.59 -10.47 1.29
C ILE A 118 15.94 -11.56 2.31
N ASN A 119 16.26 -12.78 1.85
CA ASN A 119 16.63 -13.87 2.73
C ASN A 119 17.88 -13.56 3.56
N GLN A 120 18.91 -12.98 2.94
CA GLN A 120 20.12 -12.57 3.64
C GLN A 120 19.81 -11.56 4.76
N ILE A 121 19.08 -10.48 4.43
CA ILE A 121 18.73 -9.42 5.40
C ILE A 121 17.86 -9.98 6.52
N ALA A 122 16.86 -10.80 6.19
CA ALA A 122 16.00 -11.43 7.18
C ALA A 122 16.79 -12.32 8.15
N GLY A 123 17.75 -13.10 7.63
CA GLY A 123 18.68 -13.90 8.43
C GLY A 123 19.54 -13.05 9.37
N GLU A 124 20.10 -11.96 8.88
CA GLU A 124 20.88 -11.00 9.69
C GLU A 124 20.04 -10.34 10.79
N MET A 125 18.75 -10.16 10.57
CA MET A 125 17.80 -9.62 11.55
C MET A 125 17.17 -10.69 12.47
N GLY A 126 17.47 -11.97 12.27
CA GLY A 126 16.82 -13.07 12.99
C GLY A 126 15.31 -13.17 12.75
N LYS A 127 14.82 -12.76 11.57
CA LYS A 127 13.40 -12.76 11.19
C LYS A 127 13.12 -13.73 10.04
N ILE A 128 11.86 -14.13 9.92
CA ILE A 128 11.35 -14.88 8.76
C ILE A 128 10.59 -13.89 7.87
N ALA A 129 11.08 -13.64 6.66
CA ALA A 129 10.42 -12.75 5.71
C ALA A 129 9.23 -13.45 5.04
N PRO A 130 8.00 -12.91 5.12
CA PRO A 130 6.88 -13.40 4.33
C PRO A 130 7.05 -12.96 2.87
N ILE A 131 7.01 -13.91 1.93
CA ILE A 131 7.23 -13.63 0.51
C ILE A 131 6.12 -14.22 -0.36
N SER A 132 5.91 -13.59 -1.52
CA SER A 132 5.19 -14.12 -2.67
C SER A 132 6.05 -13.92 -3.92
N LEU A 133 5.90 -14.78 -4.91
CA LEU A 133 6.63 -14.65 -6.18
C LEU A 133 5.73 -14.08 -7.27
N ARG A 134 6.18 -13.03 -7.94
CA ARG A 134 5.47 -12.45 -9.08
C ARG A 134 5.69 -13.30 -10.34
N VAL A 135 4.70 -14.12 -10.69
CA VAL A 135 4.73 -14.95 -11.90
C VAL A 135 4.08 -14.21 -13.06
N LYS A 136 4.79 -14.13 -14.20
CA LYS A 136 4.20 -13.67 -15.47
C LYS A 136 3.64 -14.90 -16.19
N SER A 137 2.32 -14.98 -16.33
CA SER A 137 1.71 -15.98 -17.21
C SER A 137 2.13 -15.68 -18.65
N ARG A 138 2.72 -16.66 -19.33
CA ARG A 138 2.86 -16.61 -20.79
C ARG A 138 1.45 -16.75 -21.35
N CYS A 139 0.92 -15.66 -21.92
CA CYS A 139 -0.13 -15.75 -22.92
C CYS A 139 0.51 -16.00 -24.28
#